data_AF-A0AAW6CCV4-F1
#
_entry.id   AF-A0AAW6CCV4-F1
#
_cell.length_a   1.000
_cell.length_b   1.000
_cell.length_c   1.000
_cell.angle_alpha   90.00
_cell.angle_beta   90.00
_cell.angle_gamma   90.00
#
_symmetry.space_group_name_H-M   'P 1'
#
loop_
_entity.id
_entity.type
_entity.pdbx_description
1 polymer ?
#
loop_
_entity_poly.entity_id
_entity_poly.type
_entity_poly.pdbx_seq_one_letter_code
_entity_poly.pdbx_strand_id
1 'polypeptide(L)'
;MSIRCYSELIQLPTFLDRYQYLRLDGVVGEETFGFDRYMNQAFYKSPEWRRVRDAVIARDLGCDLGVAGREIFRRPIIHHMNPISPKDIRDRVEMILDPEYLITTIHETHLAIHYGDENLLLPEPVVRRPNDTCLWKM
;
A
#
# COMPACT_ATOMS: atom_id res chain seq x y z
N MET A 1 -15.17 -3.77 -13.08
CA MET A 1 -13.84 -3.35 -12.61
C MET A 1 -12.89 -4.51 -12.80
N SER A 2 -11.67 -4.27 -13.28
CA SER A 2 -10.65 -5.33 -13.33
C SER A 2 -10.16 -5.59 -11.91
N ILE A 3 -9.89 -6.85 -11.58
CA ILE A 3 -9.21 -7.23 -10.35
C ILE A 3 -7.76 -6.74 -10.49
N ARG A 4 -7.26 -6.02 -9.49
CA ARG A 4 -5.87 -5.56 -9.43
C ARG A 4 -4.98 -6.60 -8.78
N CYS A 5 -3.79 -6.82 -9.32
CA CYS A 5 -2.89 -7.89 -8.92
C CYS A 5 -1.44 -7.41 -8.81
N TYR A 6 -0.66 -8.01 -7.92
CA TYR A 6 0.75 -7.67 -7.68
C TYR A 6 1.62 -7.94 -8.90
N SER A 7 1.38 -9.05 -9.61
CA SER A 7 2.10 -9.41 -10.82
C SER A 7 2.00 -8.36 -11.93
N GLU A 8 0.89 -7.65 -12.03
CA GLU A 8 0.70 -6.51 -12.92
C GLU A 8 1.36 -5.25 -12.36
N LEU A 9 1.13 -4.96 -11.06
CA LEU A 9 1.65 -3.78 -10.38
C LEU A 9 3.18 -3.67 -10.48
N ILE A 10 3.90 -4.79 -10.34
CA ILE A 10 5.36 -4.78 -10.33
C ILE A 10 5.97 -4.49 -11.72
N GLN A 11 5.19 -4.65 -12.80
CA GLN A 11 5.62 -4.26 -14.16
C GLN A 11 5.68 -2.74 -14.32
N LEU A 12 5.01 -1.98 -13.44
CA LEU A 12 5.01 -0.53 -13.47
C LEU A 12 6.31 0.00 -12.85
N PRO A 13 7.11 0.77 -13.61
CA PRO A 13 8.48 1.11 -13.23
C PRO A 13 8.57 2.22 -12.20
N THR A 14 7.60 3.13 -12.16
CA THR A 14 7.65 4.29 -11.26
C THR A 14 6.65 4.17 -10.11
N PHE A 15 6.93 4.91 -9.05
CA PHE A 15 6.01 5.04 -7.93
C PHE A 15 4.67 5.66 -8.35
N LEU A 16 4.71 6.66 -9.23
CA LEU A 16 3.51 7.33 -9.71
C LEU A 16 2.62 6.38 -10.53
N ASP A 17 3.21 5.56 -11.40
CA ASP A 17 2.45 4.57 -12.19
C ASP A 17 1.77 3.55 -11.26
N ARG A 18 2.49 3.05 -10.25
CA ARG A 18 1.95 2.12 -9.25
C ARG A 18 0.82 2.76 -8.45
N TYR A 19 1.00 4.01 -8.03
CA TYR A 19 -0.03 4.79 -7.37
C TYR A 19 -1.28 4.93 -8.25
N GLN A 20 -1.12 5.36 -9.51
CA GLN A 20 -2.22 5.56 -10.45
C GLN A 20 -2.99 4.26 -10.72
N TYR A 21 -2.28 3.13 -10.82
CA TYR A 21 -2.91 1.82 -10.95
C TYR A 21 -3.76 1.46 -9.73
N LEU A 22 -3.27 1.74 -8.52
CA LEU A 22 -3.98 1.43 -7.26
C LEU A 22 -5.07 2.44 -6.91
N ARG A 23 -4.98 3.67 -7.41
CA ARG A 23 -5.89 4.77 -7.07
C ARG A 23 -7.34 4.36 -7.27
N LEU A 24 -8.13 4.64 -6.24
CA LEU A 24 -9.56 4.45 -6.22
C LEU A 24 -10.21 5.83 -6.28
N ASP A 25 -11.26 5.97 -7.10
CA ASP A 25 -12.13 7.14 -7.10
C ASP A 25 -13.11 7.07 -5.92
N GLY A 26 -12.60 6.78 -4.72
CA GLY A 26 -13.39 6.54 -3.53
C GLY A 26 -14.14 7.80 -3.08
N VAL A 27 -15.42 7.65 -2.70
CA VAL A 27 -16.21 8.71 -2.09
C VAL A 27 -15.99 8.68 -0.57
N VAL A 28 -15.61 9.81 0.01
CA VAL A 28 -15.50 9.97 1.47
C VAL A 28 -16.90 9.83 2.08
N GLY A 29 -17.11 8.85 2.96
CA GLY A 29 -18.33 8.72 3.77
C GLY A 29 -19.15 7.44 3.61
N GLU A 30 -18.72 6.46 2.79
CA GLU A 30 -19.36 5.13 2.83
C GLU A 30 -18.98 4.38 4.12
N GLU A 31 -19.98 4.00 4.92
CA GLU A 31 -19.80 3.14 6.09
C GLU A 31 -19.39 1.73 5.67
N THR A 32 -18.09 1.49 5.52
CA THR A 32 -17.58 0.15 5.14
C THR A 32 -17.59 -0.85 6.30
N PHE A 33 -17.59 -0.40 7.56
CA PHE A 33 -17.47 -1.25 8.75
C PHE A 33 -18.26 -0.67 9.94
N GLY A 34 -19.59 -0.73 9.89
CA GLY A 34 -20.46 -0.43 11.05
C GLY A 34 -20.36 -1.49 12.17
N PHE A 35 -21.39 -2.31 12.33
CA PHE A 35 -21.51 -3.37 13.36
C PHE A 35 -20.39 -4.44 13.33
N ASP A 36 -19.62 -4.52 12.24
CA ASP A 36 -18.60 -5.55 11.99
C ASP A 36 -17.19 -5.20 12.51
N ARG A 37 -17.06 -4.13 13.29
CA ARG A 37 -15.77 -3.67 13.85
C ARG A 37 -15.02 -4.74 14.66
N TYR A 38 -15.74 -5.66 15.30
CA TYR A 38 -15.12 -6.77 16.04
C TYR A 38 -14.45 -7.78 15.10
N MET A 39 -15.04 -8.05 13.92
CA MET A 39 -14.47 -8.99 12.94
C MET A 39 -13.19 -8.44 12.33
N ASN A 40 -13.18 -7.15 12.02
CA ASN A 40 -12.00 -6.44 11.54
C ASN A 40 -10.85 -6.57 12.58
N GLN A 41 -11.12 -6.29 13.85
CA GLN A 41 -10.12 -6.45 14.91
C GLN A 41 -9.61 -7.89 15.06
N ALA A 42 -10.48 -8.89 14.99
CA ALA A 42 -10.09 -10.29 15.08
C ALA A 42 -9.21 -10.69 13.89
N PHE A 43 -9.60 -10.29 12.67
CA PHE A 43 -8.85 -10.56 11.44
C PHE A 43 -7.45 -9.96 11.47
N TYR A 44 -7.30 -8.66 11.72
CA TYR A 44 -5.98 -8.01 11.71
C TYR A 44 -5.09 -8.38 12.91
N LYS A 45 -5.64 -9.06 13.93
CA LYS A 45 -4.88 -9.66 15.04
C LYS A 45 -4.60 -11.15 14.83
N SER A 46 -5.19 -11.78 13.81
CA SER A 46 -5.04 -13.22 13.55
C SER A 46 -3.59 -13.61 13.27
N PRO A 47 -3.18 -14.84 13.61
CA PRO A 47 -1.86 -15.38 13.23
C PRO A 47 -1.65 -15.44 11.71
N GLU A 48 -2.70 -15.74 10.95
CA GLU A 48 -2.68 -15.84 9.49
C GLU A 48 -2.36 -14.49 8.86
N TRP A 49 -3.08 -13.44 9.28
CA TRP A 49 -2.81 -12.08 8.81
C TRP A 49 -1.39 -11.65 9.17
N ARG A 50 -0.91 -11.91 10.39
CA ARG A 50 0.47 -11.58 10.79
C ARG A 50 1.51 -12.26 9.89
N ARG A 51 1.31 -13.54 9.56
CA ARG A 51 2.20 -14.29 8.66
C ARG A 51 2.27 -13.69 7.27
N VAL A 52 1.10 -13.41 6.68
CA VAL A 52 0.99 -12.82 5.34
C VAL A 52 1.57 -11.40 5.33
N ARG A 53 1.26 -10.61 6.36
CA ARG A 53 1.77 -9.25 6.52
C ARG A 53 3.29 -9.22 6.50
N ASP A 54 3.94 -10.10 7.26
CA ASP A 54 5.40 -10.15 7.34
C ASP A 54 6.01 -10.63 6.00
N ALA A 55 5.36 -11.58 5.30
CA ALA A 55 5.79 -12.02 3.98
C ALA A 55 5.68 -10.92 2.92
N VAL A 56 4.60 -10.13 2.92
CA VAL A 56 4.38 -9.01 2.00
C VAL A 56 5.40 -7.89 2.25
N ILE A 57 5.64 -7.53 3.51
CA ILE A 57 6.67 -6.53 3.87
C ILE A 57 8.06 -6.97 3.37
N ALA A 58 8.39 -8.24 3.57
CA ALA A 58 9.68 -8.80 3.12
C ALA A 58 9.81 -8.80 1.60
N ARG A 59 8.76 -9.22 0.88
CA ARG A 59 8.70 -9.19 -0.60
C ARG A 59 8.92 -7.78 -1.14
N ASP A 60 8.29 -6.79 -0.52
CA ASP A 60 8.35 -5.39 -0.94
C ASP A 60 9.60 -4.65 -0.42
N LEU A 61 10.54 -5.38 0.21
CA LEU A 61 11.78 -4.85 0.80
C LEU A 61 11.53 -3.70 1.79
N GLY A 62 10.38 -3.71 2.48
CA GLY A 62 9.98 -2.62 3.38
C GLY A 62 9.87 -1.26 2.68
N CYS A 63 9.64 -1.24 1.36
CA CYS A 63 9.52 -0.02 0.57
C CYS A 63 8.06 0.31 0.25
N ASP A 64 7.73 1.60 0.20
CA ASP A 64 6.40 2.06 -0.17
C ASP A 64 6.07 1.67 -1.61
N LEU A 65 4.96 0.96 -1.78
CA LEU A 65 4.53 0.31 -3.02
C LEU A 65 5.60 -0.59 -3.65
N GLY A 66 6.54 -1.12 -2.85
CA GLY A 66 7.64 -1.96 -3.31
C GLY A 66 8.63 -1.26 -4.25
N VAL A 67 8.76 0.07 -4.16
CA VAL A 67 9.67 0.86 -5.01
C VAL A 67 10.98 1.14 -4.28
N ALA A 68 12.10 0.70 -4.85
CA ALA A 68 13.44 0.94 -4.28
C ALA A 68 13.71 2.45 -4.12
N GLY A 69 14.38 2.84 -3.02
CA GLY A 69 14.61 4.24 -2.67
C GLY A 69 13.43 4.91 -1.96
N ARG A 70 12.35 4.16 -1.67
CA ARG A 70 11.22 4.59 -0.84
C ARG A 70 11.09 3.73 0.41
N GLU A 71 12.20 3.52 1.10
CA GLU A 71 12.25 2.72 2.32
C GLU A 71 11.36 3.32 3.42
N ILE A 72 10.59 2.46 4.08
CA ILE A 72 9.68 2.86 5.14
C ILE A 72 10.43 2.81 6.47
N PHE A 73 10.83 3.98 6.97
CA PHE A 73 11.46 4.14 8.30
C PHE A 73 10.46 4.26 9.45
N ARG A 74 9.16 4.27 9.14
CA ARG A 74 8.06 4.34 10.10
C ARG A 74 7.27 3.04 10.10
N ARG A 75 6.01 3.09 10.53
CA ARG A 75 5.14 1.92 10.59
C ARG A 75 4.65 1.54 9.18
N PRO A 76 5.03 0.36 8.64
CA PRO A 76 4.46 -0.13 7.39
C PRO A 76 3.01 -0.58 7.60
N ILE A 77 2.21 -0.45 6.54
CA ILE A 77 0.82 -0.88 6.44
C ILE A 77 0.73 -1.84 5.24
N ILE A 78 -0.15 -2.83 5.30
CA ILE A 78 -0.50 -3.63 4.14
C ILE A 78 -1.85 -3.14 3.62
N HIS A 79 -1.87 -2.78 2.34
CA HIS A 79 -3.05 -2.34 1.63
C HIS A 79 -3.60 -3.48 0.76
N HIS A 80 -4.90 -3.72 0.84
CA HIS A 80 -5.63 -4.57 -0.10
C HIS A 80 -5.86 -3.78 -1.40
N MET A 81 -5.29 -4.22 -2.52
CA MET A 81 -5.39 -3.51 -3.81
C MET A 81 -6.82 -3.46 -4.36
N ASN A 82 -7.64 -4.42 -3.94
CA ASN A 82 -9.05 -4.50 -4.26
C ASN A 82 -9.86 -4.19 -3.00
N PRO A 83 -10.91 -3.35 -3.09
CA PRO A 83 -11.80 -3.11 -1.96
C PRO A 83 -12.34 -4.43 -1.39
N ILE A 84 -12.24 -4.60 -0.08
CA ILE A 84 -12.78 -5.75 0.64
C ILE A 84 -13.98 -5.34 1.49
N SER A 85 -15.00 -6.18 1.51
CA SER A 85 -16.17 -6.02 2.35
C SER A 85 -16.03 -6.83 3.65
N PRO A 86 -16.82 -6.52 4.70
CA PRO A 86 -16.90 -7.36 5.90
C PRO A 86 -17.32 -8.81 5.59
N LYS A 87 -18.09 -9.02 4.52
CA LYS A 87 -18.51 -10.35 4.07
C LYS A 87 -17.31 -11.15 3.56
N ASP A 88 -16.38 -10.53 2.85
CA ASP A 88 -15.19 -11.22 2.34
C ASP A 88 -14.32 -11.76 3.49
N ILE A 89 -14.23 -11.00 4.59
CA ILE A 89 -13.55 -11.44 5.82
C ILE A 89 -14.27 -12.61 6.47
N ARG A 90 -15.61 -12.55 6.55
CA ARG A 90 -16.45 -13.61 7.14
C ARG A 90 -16.35 -14.90 6.35
N ASP A 91 -16.44 -14.80 5.03
CA ASP A 91 -16.44 -15.92 4.09
C ASP A 91 -15.01 -16.44 3.83
N ARG A 92 -13.99 -15.77 4.40
CA ARG A 92 -12.57 -16.09 4.25
C ARG A 92 -12.17 -16.21 2.77
N VAL A 93 -12.61 -15.26 1.97
CA VAL A 93 -12.25 -15.20 0.54
C VAL A 93 -10.73 -15.17 0.42
N GLU A 94 -10.17 -16.04 -0.40
CA GLU A 94 -8.72 -16.27 -0.53
C GLU A 94 -7.93 -14.96 -0.73
N MET A 95 -8.50 -14.04 -1.53
CA MET A 95 -7.96 -12.72 -1.82
C MET A 95 -7.58 -11.87 -0.59
N ILE A 96 -8.21 -12.08 0.58
CA ILE A 96 -7.93 -11.26 1.77
C ILE A 96 -6.59 -11.59 2.43
N LEU A 97 -6.05 -12.79 2.17
CA LEU A 97 -4.78 -13.31 2.72
C LEU A 97 -3.76 -13.68 1.63
N ASP A 98 -4.13 -13.63 0.35
CA ASP A 98 -3.23 -13.92 -0.75
C ASP A 98 -2.34 -12.69 -1.06
N PRO A 99 -0.98 -12.82 -0.96
CA PRO A 99 -0.05 -11.75 -1.30
C PRO A 99 -0.24 -11.15 -2.70
N GLU A 100 -0.83 -11.88 -3.65
CA GLU A 100 -1.10 -11.39 -5.01
C GLU A 100 -2.02 -10.15 -5.02
N TYR A 101 -2.79 -9.92 -3.94
CA TYR A 101 -3.74 -8.81 -3.85
C TYR A 101 -3.37 -7.81 -2.75
N LEU A 102 -2.14 -7.88 -2.23
CA LEU A 102 -1.64 -7.10 -1.11
C LEU A 102 -0.36 -6.36 -1.48
N ILE A 103 -0.20 -5.12 -1.00
CA ILE A 103 1.01 -4.32 -1.19
C ILE A 103 1.38 -3.55 0.09
N THR A 104 2.67 -3.45 0.38
CA THR A 104 3.18 -2.63 1.48
C THR A 104 3.09 -1.15 1.15
N THR A 105 2.61 -0.35 2.09
CA THR A 105 2.52 1.10 1.95
C THR A 105 2.62 1.84 3.28
N ILE A 106 2.62 3.17 3.23
CA ILE A 106 2.52 4.09 4.36
C ILE A 106 1.12 4.69 4.47
N HIS A 107 0.81 5.30 5.61
CA HIS A 107 -0.51 5.88 5.86
C HIS A 107 -0.90 6.97 4.83
N GLU A 108 0.05 7.82 4.46
CA GLU A 108 -0.13 8.94 3.55
C GLU A 108 -0.43 8.46 2.13
N THR A 109 0.36 7.52 1.61
CA THR A 109 0.12 6.88 0.31
C THR A 109 -1.20 6.10 0.30
N HIS A 110 -1.52 5.37 1.38
CA HIS A 110 -2.83 4.72 1.52
C HIS A 110 -3.99 5.73 1.45
N LEU A 111 -3.90 6.86 2.17
CA LEU A 111 -4.91 7.91 2.09
C LEU A 111 -5.01 8.51 0.69
N ALA A 112 -3.87 8.74 0.02
CA ALA A 112 -3.84 9.23 -1.35
C ALA A 112 -4.50 8.25 -2.33
N ILE A 113 -4.34 6.94 -2.13
CA ILE A 113 -4.97 5.90 -2.95
C ILE A 113 -6.49 5.95 -2.82
N HIS A 114 -7.01 6.16 -1.61
CA HIS A 114 -8.46 6.12 -1.35
C HIS A 114 -9.19 7.44 -1.60
N TYR A 115 -8.55 8.58 -1.29
CA TYR A 115 -9.25 9.86 -1.12
C TYR A 115 -8.51 11.05 -1.74
N GLY A 116 -7.40 10.82 -2.44
CA GLY A 116 -6.48 11.87 -2.81
C GLY A 116 -6.07 11.89 -4.28
N ASP A 117 -5.05 12.68 -4.54
CA ASP A 117 -4.34 12.78 -5.80
C ASP A 117 -2.82 12.70 -5.56
N GLU A 118 -2.07 12.81 -6.65
CA GLU A 118 -0.61 12.76 -6.66
C GLU A 118 0.06 13.87 -5.82
N ASN A 119 -0.63 14.96 -5.50
CA ASN A 119 -0.08 16.04 -4.69
C ASN A 119 0.08 15.66 -3.21
N LEU A 120 -0.62 14.61 -2.75
CA LEU A 120 -0.47 14.07 -1.40
C LEU A 120 0.70 13.08 -1.26
N LEU A 121 1.34 12.73 -2.37
CA LEU A 121 2.45 11.77 -2.37
C LEU A 121 3.74 12.43 -1.87
N LEU A 122 4.56 11.65 -1.19
CA LEU A 122 5.90 12.10 -0.82
C LEU A 122 6.74 12.33 -2.10
N PRO A 123 7.42 13.48 -2.20
CA PRO A 123 8.25 13.80 -3.36
C PRO A 123 9.33 12.73 -3.54
N GLU A 124 9.77 12.58 -4.79
CA GLU A 124 10.85 11.64 -5.10
C GLU A 124 12.11 11.97 -4.29
N PRO A 125 12.89 10.95 -3.89
CA PRO A 125 14.22 11.18 -3.32
C PRO A 125 15.04 12.06 -4.27
N VAL A 126 15.70 13.08 -3.72
CA VAL A 126 16.54 13.97 -4.54
C VAL A 126 17.68 13.14 -5.14
N VAL A 127 17.71 13.06 -6.47
CA VAL A 127 18.79 12.37 -7.20
C VAL A 127 20.10 13.09 -6.93
N ARG A 128 21.03 12.36 -6.31
CA ARG A 128 22.34 12.91 -5.95
C ARG A 128 23.17 13.21 -7.19
N ARG A 129 23.88 14.33 -7.20
CA ARG A 129 24.77 14.75 -8.30
C ARG A 129 26.17 15.00 -7.77
N PRO A 130 27.23 14.83 -8.59
CA PRO A 130 28.57 15.21 -8.17
C PRO A 130 28.62 16.64 -7.64
N ASN A 131 29.12 16.82 -6.41
CA ASN A 131 29.22 18.08 -5.67
C ASN A 131 27.89 18.67 -5.14
N ASP A 132 26.80 17.90 -5.06
CA ASP A 132 25.51 18.40 -4.55
C ASP A 132 25.49 18.73 -3.04
N THR A 133 26.44 18.18 -2.27
CA THR A 133 26.67 18.52 -0.85
C THR A 133 27.86 19.43 -0.63
N CYS A 134 28.50 19.96 -1.68
CA CYS A 134 29.59 20.92 -1.54
C CYS A 134 29.03 22.32 -1.27
N LEU A 135 29.10 22.77 -0.02
CA LEU A 135 28.68 24.11 0.41
C LEU A 135 29.54 25.24 -0.22
N TRP A 136 30.76 24.92 -0.65
CA TRP A 136 31.69 25.86 -1.27
C TRP A 136 32.45 25.15 -2.38
N LYS A 137 32.21 25.56 -3.63
CA LYS A 137 33.14 25.30 -4.73
C LYS A 137 34.14 26.47 -4.77
N MET A 138 35.43 26.15 -4.74
CA MET A 138 36.47 27.05 -5.27
C MET A 138 36.57 26.86 -6.78
#